data_AF-A0A7T0PAT8-F1
#
_entry.id   AF-A0A7T0PAT8-F1
#
_cell.length_a   1.000
_cell.length_b   1.000
_cell.length_c   1.000
_cell.angle_alpha   90.00
_cell.angle_beta   90.00
_cell.angle_gamma   90.00
#
_symmetry.space_group_name_H-M   'P 1'
#
loop_
_entity.id
_entity.type
_entity.pdbx_description
1 polymer ?
#
loop_
_entity_poly.entity_id
_entity_poly.type
_entity_poly.pdbx_seq_one_letter_code
_entity_poly.pdbx_strand_id
1 'polypeptide(L)' 'MLSAHQWLAEAAQLLDLPPEAARELTRELLDLTRKVAHNRSRPAAPLTAFLVGLASNDLSQARAHIATLSARLS' A
#
# COMPACT_ATOMS: atom_id res chain seq x y z
N MET A 1 -6.07 15.90 -15.11
CA MET A 1 -5.20 15.07 -14.24
C MET A 1 -6.00 13.85 -13.85
N LEU A 2 -5.45 12.64 -13.98
CA LEU A 2 -6.12 11.43 -13.50
C LEU A 2 -6.22 11.50 -11.97
N SER A 3 -7.35 11.06 -11.42
CA SER A 3 -7.45 10.83 -9.97
C SER A 3 -6.51 9.69 -9.56
N ALA A 4 -6.14 9.64 -8.28
CA ALA A 4 -5.31 8.56 -7.74
C ALA A 4 -5.90 7.16 -8.07
N HIS A 5 -7.22 7.00 -8.00
CA HIS A 5 -7.90 5.73 -8.31
C HIS A 5 -7.87 5.37 -9.80
N GLN A 6 -7.83 6.35 -10.70
CA GLN A 6 -7.70 6.12 -12.14
C GLN A 6 -6.26 5.77 -12.49
N TRP A 7 -5.30 6.52 -11.95
CA TRP A 7 -3.87 6.21 -12.09
C TRP A 7 -3.53 4.80 -11.60
N LEU A 8 -4.06 4.41 -10.42
CA LEU A 8 -3.82 3.09 -9.85
C LEU A 8 -4.40 1.96 -10.71
N ALA A 9 -5.56 2.20 -11.34
CA ALA A 9 -6.18 1.22 -12.23
C ALA A 9 -5.36 1.04 -13.52
N GLU A 10 -4.84 2.13 -14.11
CA GLU A 10 -3.93 2.06 -15.26
C GLU A 10 -2.64 1.31 -14.92
N ALA A 11 -2.03 1.63 -13.76
CA ALA A 11 -0.84 0.93 -13.30
C ALA A 11 -1.08 -0.57 -13.05
N ALA A 12 -2.23 -0.93 -12.51
CA ALA A 12 -2.62 -2.33 -12.31
C ALA A 12 -2.78 -3.08 -13.64
N GLN A 13 -3.40 -2.45 -14.63
CA GLN A 13 -3.52 -3.02 -15.98
C GLN A 13 -2.17 -3.28 -16.64
N LEU A 14 -1.21 -2.37 -16.49
CA LEU A 14 0.15 -2.55 -17.02
C LEU A 14 0.93 -3.69 -16.35
N LEU A 15 0.47 -4.15 -15.19
CA LEU A 15 1.07 -5.23 -14.40
C LEU A 15 0.23 -6.51 -14.43
N ASP A 16 -0.78 -6.59 -15.31
CA ASP A 16 -1.72 -7.72 -15.41
C ASP A 16 -2.46 -8.04 -14.10
N LEU A 17 -2.71 -7.01 -13.28
CA LEU A 17 -3.45 -7.12 -12.02
C LEU A 17 -4.93 -6.74 -12.21
N PRO A 18 -5.86 -7.43 -11.52
CA PRO A 18 -7.25 -7.02 -11.51
C PRO A 18 -7.38 -5.59 -10.93
N PRO A 19 -8.04 -4.65 -11.63
CA PRO A 19 -8.14 -3.25 -11.18
C PRO A 19 -8.71 -3.08 -9.78
N GLU A 20 -9.56 -4.01 -9.36
CA GLU A 20 -10.22 -3.93 -8.05
C GLU A 20 -9.30 -4.37 -6.91
N ALA A 21 -8.36 -5.28 -7.18
CA ALA A 21 -7.31 -5.63 -6.22
C ALA A 21 -6.37 -4.45 -5.96
N ALA A 22 -6.14 -3.60 -6.97
CA ALA A 22 -5.35 -2.38 -6.79
C ALA A 22 -6.02 -1.42 -5.80
N ARG A 23 -7.35 -1.36 -5.79
CA ARG A 23 -8.11 -0.44 -4.93
C ARG A 23 -8.34 -0.97 -3.53
N GLU A 24 -8.36 -2.28 -3.35
CA GLU A 24 -8.85 -2.93 -2.13
C GLU A 24 -8.13 -2.51 -0.84
N LEU A 25 -6.81 -2.30 -0.91
CA LEU A 25 -5.99 -1.91 0.26
C LEU A 25 -5.57 -0.43 0.24
N THR A 26 -6.17 0.40 -0.63
CA THR A 26 -5.74 1.79 -0.82
C THR A 26 -5.81 2.57 0.49
N ARG A 27 -6.90 2.46 1.24
CA ARG A 27 -7.07 3.22 2.51
C ARG A 27 -6.05 2.79 3.56
N GLU A 28 -5.90 1.49 3.75
CA GLU A 28 -5.02 0.90 4.75
C GLU A 28 -3.54 1.23 4.48
N LEU A 29 -3.11 1.18 3.21
CA LEU A 29 -1.76 1.58 2.81
C LEU A 29 -1.54 3.10 2.96
N LEU A 30 -2.52 3.92 2.61
CA LEU A 30 -2.43 5.37 2.82
C LEU A 30 -2.36 5.74 4.31
N ASP A 31 -3.09 5.03 5.17
CA ASP A 31 -3.02 5.21 6.61
C ASP A 31 -1.67 4.77 7.19
N LEU A 32 -1.12 3.64 6.73
CA LEU A 32 0.21 3.16 7.11
C LEU A 32 1.31 4.16 6.69
N THR A 33 1.30 4.56 5.41
CA THR A 33 2.27 5.52 4.87
C THR A 33 2.18 6.87 5.56
N ARG A 34 0.97 7.34 5.90
CA ARG A 34 0.75 8.52 6.75
C ARG A 34 1.48 8.35 8.08
N LYS A 35 1.24 7.27 8.84
CA LYS A 35 1.90 7.04 10.13
C LYS A 35 3.42 7.06 10.03
N VAL A 36 3.97 6.31 9.08
CA VAL A 36 5.43 6.21 8.87
C VAL A 36 6.04 7.57 8.50
N ALA A 37 5.38 8.34 7.64
CA ALA A 37 5.87 9.65 7.21
C ALA A 37 5.90 10.68 8.35
N HIS A 38 5.00 10.58 9.34
CA HIS A 38 4.97 11.49 10.49
C HIS A 38 6.08 11.19 11.51
N ASN A 39 6.46 9.92 11.67
CA ASN A 39 7.32 9.49 12.79
C ASN A 39 8.77 9.17 12.39
N ARG A 40 9.04 8.95 11.09
CA ARG A 40 10.37 8.57 10.60
C ARG A 40 10.92 9.56 9.59
N SER A 41 10.61 9.34 8.32
CA SER A 41 11.06 10.15 7.19
C SER A 41 10.12 9.96 6.00
N ARG A 42 9.99 10.99 5.16
CA ARG A 42 9.11 10.92 3.97
C ARG A 42 9.47 9.76 3.03
N PRO A 43 10.76 9.39 2.80
CA PRO A 43 11.12 8.21 2.01
C PRO A 43 10.70 6.86 2.62
N ALA A 44 10.57 6.76 3.95
CA ALA A 44 10.21 5.50 4.60
C ALA A 44 8.77 5.05 4.26
N ALA A 45 7.88 5.98 3.93
CA ALA A 45 6.50 5.69 3.56
C ALA A 45 6.37 4.78 2.32
N PRO A 46 6.83 5.18 1.11
CA PRO A 46 6.73 4.33 -0.08
C PRO A 46 7.52 3.02 0.06
N LEU A 47 8.67 3.04 0.76
CA LEU A 47 9.46 1.83 0.99
C LEU A 47 8.72 0.82 1.88
N THR A 48 7.98 1.29 2.89
CA THR A 48 7.16 0.41 3.74
C THR A 48 6.01 -0.21 2.94
N ALA A 49 5.34 0.56 2.08
CA ALA A 49 4.28 0.03 1.21
C ALA A 49 4.82 -1.01 0.22
N PHE A 50 6.01 -0.78 -0.35
CA PHE A 50 6.69 -1.75 -1.20
C PHE A 50 6.97 -3.07 -0.45
N LEU A 51 7.47 -3.01 0.80
CA LEU A 51 7.74 -4.21 1.60
C LEU A 51 6.46 -5.00 1.93
N VAL A 52 5.33 -4.33 2.16
CA VAL A 52 4.03 -5.01 2.31
C VAL A 52 3.71 -5.82 1.06
N GLY A 53 3.81 -5.21 -0.13
CA GLY A 53 3.58 -5.90 -1.39
C GLY A 53 4.55 -7.07 -1.61
N LEU A 54 5.85 -6.82 -1.39
CA LEU A 54 6.91 -7.81 -1.58
C LEU A 54 6.76 -9.04 -0.65
N ALA A 55 6.23 -8.86 0.55
CA ALA A 55 6.05 -9.92 1.54
C ALA A 55 4.71 -10.66 1.44
N SER A 56 3.85 -10.32 0.46
CA SER A 56 2.49 -10.83 0.36
C SER A 56 2.29 -11.66 -0.90
N ASN A 57 1.69 -12.85 -0.78
CA ASN A 57 1.20 -13.60 -1.93
C ASN A 57 -0.27 -13.28 -2.27
N ASP A 58 -1.00 -12.67 -1.33
CA ASP A 58 -2.42 -12.36 -1.45
C ASP A 58 -2.81 -11.17 -0.55
N LEU A 59 -4.05 -10.71 -0.72
CA LEU A 59 -4.60 -9.56 0.00
C LEU A 59 -4.80 -9.80 1.50
N SER A 60 -5.04 -11.05 1.92
CA SER A 60 -5.18 -11.39 3.34
C SER A 60 -3.84 -11.26 4.05
N GLN A 61 -2.77 -11.75 3.44
CA GLN A 61 -1.40 -11.57 3.94
C GLN A 61 -0.97 -10.10 3.94
N ALA A 62 -1.26 -9.36 2.87
CA ALA A 62 -0.99 -7.93 2.82
C ALA A 62 -1.69 -7.17 3.96
N ARG A 63 -2.95 -7.49 4.23
CA ARG A 63 -3.72 -6.91 5.36
C ARG A 63 -3.09 -7.27 6.71
N ALA A 64 -2.63 -8.51 6.90
CA ALA A 64 -1.95 -8.94 8.12
C ALA A 64 -0.61 -8.22 8.33
N HIS A 65 0.17 -8.01 7.26
CA HIS A 65 1.42 -7.26 7.30
C HIS A 65 1.18 -5.78 7.61
N ILE A 66 0.16 -5.16 6.99
CA ILE A 66 -0.23 -3.77 7.30
C ILE A 66 -0.59 -3.63 8.78
N ALA A 67 -1.36 -4.57 9.34
CA ALA A 67 -1.73 -4.57 10.76
C ALA A 67 -0.49 -4.69 11.65
N THR A 68 0.42 -5.60 11.33
CA THR A 68 1.68 -5.81 12.08
C THR A 68 2.53 -4.54 12.07
N LEU A 69 2.78 -3.95 10.89
CA LEU A 69 3.59 -2.74 10.76
C LEU A 69 2.93 -1.54 11.43
N SER A 70 1.60 -1.38 11.28
CA SER A 70 0.84 -0.31 11.92
C SER A 70 0.88 -0.34 13.45
N ALA A 71 1.06 -1.53 14.04
CA ALA A 71 1.16 -1.72 15.48
C ALA A 71 2.59 -1.59 16.03
N ARG A 72 3.61 -1.74 15.17
CA ARG A 72 5.03 -1.80 15.58
C ARG A 72 5.84 -0.57 15.15
N LEU A 73 5.41 0.12 14.10
CA LEU A 73 6.09 1.28 13.51
C LEU A 73 5.34 2.60 13.72
N SER A 74 4.30 2.59 14.57
CA SER A 74 3.67 3.78 15.13
C SER A 74 4.66 4.54 16.01
#